data_AF-A0A1Q7CH61-F1
#
_entry.id   AF-A0A1Q7CH61-F1
#
_cell.length_a   1.000
_cell.length_b   1.000
_cell.length_c   1.000
_cell.angle_alpha   90.00
_cell.angle_beta   90.00
_cell.angle_gamma   90.00
#
_symmetry.space_group_name_H-M   'P 1'
#
loop_
_entity.id
_entity.type
_entity.pdbx_description
1 polymer ?
#
loop_
_entity_poly.entity_id
_entity_poly.type
_entity_poly.pdbx_seq_one_letter_code
_entity_poly.pdbx_strand_id
1 'polypeptide(L)'
;MPEAKLQKRSPSVKQASSIGWLGAMLSGLALVTIALMLVVLFGVVDALHFGSIADFFTPDPAAAAGTLGLVGGAEGVTLSIVLLGVMFGIQTTSSRYSPRIIGIFTRNPLNALVLSFALASILYTFLVRSEVKVNYVPMASVAVAEVLALINFALLFPYVLYTFEVMRAETLVSGIMRRARRELRGGMHTRRSLQHRSALLTCLEQVSDIAFGSVQLGDMPVCVLSIEVMGDFLSREYLPVKKNLNPEWFKVGHAELSGASDQIIAEVNRAGTWFAYVVMSSFVDMIGLTPVHRKEAVHAIAVATRKIGLAAIDVGDSEVAELSLRFFNTHLRAAINRSAPTFASGIMNEYRRFAIGALEWRRDLAVEAAAHLLRYGRHFDEAGMPAIFGAAAEDVADLAIEARVRDPQVSFRLAQLLVRNLLDLIPNARPIGLNGLFKGVAKLTCWAMASDEKDIAHVLVEGIAAAPPDFVDAALSRMESTQNGLFWEVNERVISFDWVEQSLRDQIPRLRTALGRAKAAGNGAVIDLKDAPVVTKDLVQPEPTPSAG
;
A
#
# COMPACT_ATOMS: atom_id res chain seq x y z
N MET A 1 -17.02 21.52 -25.33
CA MET A 1 -15.61 21.96 -25.44
C MET A 1 -14.74 20.72 -25.23
N PRO A 2 -13.73 20.48 -26.07
CA PRO A 2 -13.16 19.15 -26.24
C PRO A 2 -12.18 18.77 -25.11
N GLU A 3 -12.28 17.51 -24.71
CA GLU A 3 -11.50 16.83 -23.69
C GLU A 3 -10.01 16.76 -24.06
N ALA A 4 -9.17 17.47 -23.30
CA ALA A 4 -7.74 17.24 -23.31
C ALA A 4 -7.43 16.02 -22.42
N LYS A 5 -7.13 14.89 -23.07
CA LYS A 5 -6.53 13.70 -22.46
C LYS A 5 -5.21 14.07 -21.76
N LEU A 6 -5.27 14.34 -20.47
CA LEU A 6 -4.10 14.45 -19.59
C LEU A 6 -3.57 13.04 -19.31
N GLN A 7 -2.74 12.56 -20.23
CA GLN A 7 -1.95 11.35 -20.09
C GLN A 7 -0.89 11.60 -19.00
N LYS A 8 -1.22 11.28 -17.75
CA LYS A 8 -0.26 11.21 -16.63
C LYS A 8 0.72 10.07 -16.91
N ARG A 9 1.79 10.35 -17.66
CA ARG A 9 3.01 9.55 -17.60
C ARG A 9 3.68 9.83 -16.26
N SER A 10 3.56 8.90 -15.32
CA SER A 10 4.48 8.84 -14.20
C SER A 10 5.90 8.70 -14.76
N PRO A 11 6.86 9.55 -14.38
CA PRO A 11 8.24 9.34 -14.79
C PRO A 11 8.68 8.00 -14.23
N SER A 12 9.10 7.10 -15.11
CA SER A 12 9.58 5.79 -14.70
C SER A 12 10.79 5.97 -13.78
N VAL A 13 10.71 5.44 -12.57
CA VAL A 13 11.81 5.42 -11.57
C VAL A 13 13.11 4.81 -12.14
N LYS A 14 13.03 4.08 -13.27
CA LYS A 14 14.18 3.57 -14.01
C LYS A 14 15.09 4.65 -14.63
N GLN A 15 14.55 5.82 -14.96
CA GLN A 15 15.33 6.82 -15.71
C GLN A 15 16.26 7.63 -14.79
N ALA A 16 15.84 7.90 -13.56
CA ALA A 16 16.67 8.57 -12.54
C ALA A 16 17.85 7.71 -12.07
N SER A 17 17.69 6.38 -11.98
CA SER A 17 18.78 5.48 -11.54
C SER A 17 19.87 5.29 -12.59
N SER A 18 19.52 5.28 -13.88
CA SER A 18 20.50 5.12 -14.97
C SER A 18 21.45 6.32 -15.12
N ILE A 19 20.95 7.53 -14.81
CA ILE A 19 21.71 8.78 -14.85
C ILE A 19 22.71 8.86 -13.69
N GLY A 20 22.33 8.36 -12.50
CA GLY A 20 23.22 8.28 -11.33
C GLY A 20 24.37 7.29 -11.53
N TRP A 21 24.11 6.13 -12.11
CA TRP A 21 25.13 5.09 -12.36
C TRP A 21 26.15 5.50 -13.42
N LEU A 22 25.68 6.11 -14.52
CA LEU A 22 26.56 6.70 -15.55
C LEU A 22 27.42 7.82 -14.96
N GLY A 23 26.84 8.70 -14.15
CA GLY A 23 27.58 9.77 -13.47
C GLY A 23 28.65 9.23 -12.51
N ALA A 24 28.34 8.17 -11.75
CA ALA A 24 29.28 7.53 -10.82
C ALA A 24 30.44 6.81 -11.53
N MET A 25 30.15 6.10 -12.62
CA MET A 25 31.20 5.49 -13.47
C MET A 25 32.07 6.57 -14.09
N LEU A 26 31.48 7.67 -14.57
CA LEU A 26 32.21 8.80 -15.11
C LEU A 26 33.10 9.47 -14.06
N SER A 27 32.67 9.58 -12.80
CA SER A 27 33.53 10.16 -11.75
C SER A 27 34.69 9.25 -11.36
N GLY A 28 34.46 7.94 -11.27
CA GLY A 28 35.55 6.96 -11.03
C GLY A 28 36.57 6.94 -12.17
N LEU A 29 36.07 6.91 -13.42
CA LEU A 29 36.92 7.01 -14.62
C LEU A 29 37.61 8.37 -14.72
N ALA A 30 36.95 9.47 -14.38
CA ALA A 30 37.55 10.81 -14.41
C ALA A 30 38.70 10.92 -13.41
N LEU A 31 38.56 10.36 -12.20
CA LEU A 31 39.65 10.35 -11.22
C LEU A 31 40.89 9.62 -11.75
N VAL A 32 40.68 8.42 -12.30
CA VAL A 32 41.76 7.64 -12.94
C VAL A 32 42.34 8.38 -14.14
N THR A 33 41.50 8.98 -14.97
CA THR A 33 41.93 9.73 -16.16
C THR A 33 42.74 10.96 -15.77
N ILE A 34 42.33 11.70 -14.75
CA ILE A 34 43.08 12.85 -14.22
C ILE A 34 44.41 12.39 -13.67
N ALA A 35 44.45 11.28 -12.90
CA ALA A 35 45.71 10.72 -12.40
C ALA A 35 46.65 10.33 -13.55
N LEU A 36 46.15 9.63 -14.57
CA LEU A 36 46.91 9.27 -15.76
C LEU A 36 47.38 10.51 -16.54
N MET A 37 46.53 11.53 -16.69
CA MET A 37 46.90 12.79 -17.34
C MET A 37 48.00 13.52 -16.57
N LEU A 38 47.96 13.53 -15.23
CA LEU A 38 49.01 14.11 -14.41
C LEU A 38 50.32 13.33 -14.56
N VAL A 39 50.28 11.99 -14.59
CA VAL A 39 51.46 11.15 -14.84
C VAL A 39 52.06 11.45 -16.21
N VAL A 40 51.25 11.57 -17.26
CA VAL A 40 51.73 11.91 -18.61
C VAL A 40 52.29 13.35 -18.65
N LEU A 41 51.58 14.31 -18.08
CA LEU A 41 51.99 15.72 -18.09
C LEU A 41 53.32 15.93 -17.36
N PHE A 42 53.42 15.44 -16.12
CA PHE A 42 54.64 15.55 -15.34
C PHE A 42 55.74 14.62 -15.88
N GLY A 43 55.39 13.47 -16.44
CA GLY A 43 56.34 12.59 -17.12
C GLY A 43 57.00 13.25 -18.34
N VAL A 44 56.25 14.03 -19.13
CA VAL A 44 56.81 14.82 -20.24
C VAL A 44 57.71 15.95 -19.72
N VAL A 45 57.34 16.59 -18.60
CA VAL A 45 58.17 17.63 -17.96
C VAL A 45 59.47 17.04 -17.42
N ASP A 46 59.42 15.86 -16.80
CA ASP A 46 60.58 15.16 -16.27
C ASP A 46 61.45 14.56 -17.40
N ALA A 47 60.84 14.11 -18.50
CA ALA A 47 61.55 13.67 -19.70
C ALA A 47 62.35 14.79 -20.39
N LEU A 48 62.15 16.07 -20.03
CA LEU A 48 63.07 17.14 -20.43
C LEU A 48 64.43 17.06 -19.70
N HIS A 49 64.49 16.37 -18.56
CA HIS A 49 65.73 16.07 -17.82
C HIS A 49 66.34 14.70 -18.18
N PHE A 50 65.55 13.73 -18.68
CA PHE A 50 66.02 12.41 -19.09
C PHE A 50 66.28 12.34 -20.61
N GLY A 51 67.29 11.59 -21.04
CA GLY A 51 67.73 11.57 -22.46
C GLY A 51 66.76 10.91 -23.46
N SER A 52 65.72 10.21 -22.99
CA SER A 52 64.75 9.50 -23.84
C SER A 52 63.40 9.31 -23.15
N ILE A 53 62.31 9.44 -23.93
CA ILE A 53 60.93 9.15 -23.49
C ILE A 53 60.76 7.66 -23.15
N ALA A 54 61.59 6.77 -23.71
CA ALA A 54 61.53 5.34 -23.45
C ALA A 54 61.93 4.98 -22.01
N ASP A 55 62.87 5.74 -21.43
CA ASP A 55 63.36 5.51 -20.05
C ASP A 55 62.27 5.78 -19.00
N PHE A 56 61.26 6.59 -19.34
CA PHE A 56 60.10 6.85 -18.50
C PHE A 56 59.17 5.62 -18.37
N PHE A 57 59.08 4.78 -19.41
CA PHE A 57 58.21 3.60 -19.44
C PHE A 57 58.91 2.31 -18.99
N THR A 58 60.21 2.35 -18.71
CA THR A 58 61.00 1.23 -18.20
C THR A 58 61.42 1.49 -16.76
N PRO A 59 60.57 1.16 -15.76
CA PRO A 59 60.92 1.31 -14.36
C PRO A 59 62.10 0.40 -13.99
N ASP A 60 62.95 0.89 -13.09
CA ASP A 60 63.98 0.05 -12.51
C ASP A 60 63.35 -1.04 -11.61
N PRO A 61 64.06 -2.14 -11.34
CA PRO A 61 63.52 -3.23 -10.53
C PRO A 61 63.06 -2.79 -9.14
N ALA A 62 63.67 -1.74 -8.57
CA ALA A 62 63.32 -1.18 -7.27
C ALA A 62 62.00 -0.38 -7.31
N ALA A 63 61.77 0.46 -8.33
CA ALA A 63 60.52 1.17 -8.52
C ALA A 63 59.38 0.21 -8.85
N ALA A 64 59.57 -0.75 -9.76
CA ALA A 64 58.54 -1.76 -10.08
C ALA A 64 58.14 -2.56 -8.83
N ALA A 65 59.12 -2.98 -8.04
CA ALA A 65 58.93 -3.61 -6.74
C ALA A 65 58.17 -2.71 -5.74
N GLY A 66 58.56 -1.44 -5.63
CA GLY A 66 57.93 -0.46 -4.75
C GLY A 66 56.48 -0.20 -5.12
N THR A 67 56.22 0.09 -6.40
CA THR A 67 54.89 0.37 -6.94
C THR A 67 53.94 -0.80 -6.75
N LEU A 68 54.34 -2.03 -7.13
CA LEU A 68 53.51 -3.21 -6.92
C LEU A 68 53.21 -3.46 -5.42
N GLY A 69 54.17 -3.17 -4.54
CA GLY A 69 53.97 -3.26 -3.09
C GLY A 69 52.94 -2.25 -2.57
N LEU A 70 53.03 -1.00 -3.02
CA LEU A 70 52.08 0.07 -2.67
C LEU A 70 50.69 -0.19 -3.25
N VAL A 71 50.61 -0.62 -4.51
CA VAL A 71 49.36 -0.97 -5.19
C VAL A 71 48.65 -2.11 -4.46
N GLY A 72 49.33 -3.23 -4.22
CA GLY A 72 48.73 -4.37 -3.50
C GLY A 72 48.25 -4.01 -2.10
N GLY A 73 49.01 -3.15 -1.38
CA GLY A 73 48.59 -2.62 -0.08
C GLY A 73 47.36 -1.71 -0.17
N ALA A 74 47.34 -0.77 -1.12
CA ALA A 74 46.24 0.18 -1.30
C ALA A 74 44.96 -0.51 -1.78
N GLU A 75 45.05 -1.48 -2.69
CA GLU A 75 43.92 -2.33 -3.10
C GLU A 75 43.36 -3.11 -1.90
N GLY A 76 44.22 -3.69 -1.06
CA GLY A 76 43.82 -4.42 0.15
C GLY A 76 43.08 -3.55 1.17
N VAL A 77 43.57 -2.34 1.44
CA VAL A 77 42.89 -1.36 2.32
C VAL A 77 41.55 -0.95 1.73
N THR A 78 41.51 -0.67 0.44
CA THR A 78 40.29 -0.29 -0.28
C THR A 78 39.23 -1.38 -0.18
N LEU A 79 39.60 -2.64 -0.43
CA LEU A 79 38.71 -3.78 -0.28
C LEU A 79 38.19 -3.91 1.16
N SER A 80 39.05 -3.67 2.16
CA SER A 80 38.68 -3.74 3.57
C SER A 80 37.64 -2.68 3.96
N ILE A 81 37.81 -1.43 3.50
CA ILE A 81 36.83 -0.34 3.71
C ILE A 81 35.49 -0.70 3.06
N VAL A 82 35.53 -1.22 1.84
CA VAL A 82 34.33 -1.65 1.10
C VAL A 82 33.60 -2.77 1.83
N LEU A 83 34.32 -3.81 2.27
CA LEU A 83 33.74 -4.93 3.01
C LEU A 83 33.12 -4.46 4.32
N LEU A 84 33.78 -3.56 5.06
CA LEU A 84 33.25 -2.98 6.29
C LEU A 84 31.98 -2.17 6.02
N GLY A 85 31.97 -1.33 4.98
CA GLY A 85 30.80 -0.55 4.58
C GLY A 85 29.62 -1.43 4.17
N VAL A 86 29.85 -2.48 3.39
CA VAL A 86 28.82 -3.46 3.01
C VAL A 86 28.29 -4.20 4.24
N MET A 87 29.18 -4.67 5.12
CA MET A 87 28.78 -5.39 6.34
C MET A 87 27.95 -4.50 7.27
N PHE A 88 28.42 -3.28 7.55
CA PHE A 88 27.69 -2.32 8.37
C PHE A 88 26.34 -1.95 7.74
N GLY A 89 26.33 -1.81 6.42
CA GLY A 89 25.12 -1.60 5.65
C GLY A 89 24.07 -2.71 5.77
N ILE A 90 24.53 -3.96 5.69
CA ILE A 90 23.68 -5.14 5.90
C ILE A 90 23.17 -5.16 7.34
N GLN A 91 24.03 -4.92 8.33
CA GLN A 91 23.67 -4.94 9.75
C GLN A 91 22.63 -3.87 10.09
N THR A 92 22.85 -2.63 9.63
CA THR A 92 21.91 -1.52 9.85
C THR A 92 20.57 -1.75 9.16
N THR A 93 20.58 -2.25 7.92
CA THR A 93 19.33 -2.58 7.21
C THR A 93 18.59 -3.74 7.87
N SER A 94 19.33 -4.77 8.30
CA SER A 94 18.80 -5.96 8.97
C SER A 94 18.18 -5.64 10.32
N SER A 95 18.81 -4.76 11.11
CA SER A 95 18.27 -4.32 12.40
C SER A 95 17.09 -3.37 12.22
N ARG A 96 17.08 -2.58 11.14
CA ARG A 96 16.03 -1.61 10.85
C ARG A 96 14.75 -2.27 10.31
N TYR A 97 14.87 -3.24 9.39
CA TYR A 97 13.72 -3.75 8.66
C TYR A 97 13.45 -5.24 8.88
N SER A 98 14.41 -6.13 8.67
CA SER A 98 14.27 -7.58 8.98
C SER A 98 15.57 -8.35 8.81
N PRO A 99 15.90 -9.30 9.71
CA PRO A 99 16.99 -10.26 9.52
C PRO A 99 16.86 -11.13 8.27
N ARG A 100 15.64 -11.36 7.77
CA ARG A 100 15.40 -12.20 6.58
C ARG A 100 15.95 -11.59 5.29
N ILE A 101 16.35 -10.31 5.30
CA ILE A 101 16.87 -9.57 4.15
C ILE A 101 18.38 -9.83 3.95
N ILE A 102 19.12 -10.32 4.95
CA ILE A 102 20.56 -10.58 4.86
C ILE A 102 20.91 -11.44 3.63
N GLY A 103 20.10 -12.47 3.37
CA GLY A 103 20.28 -13.38 2.23
C GLY A 103 20.11 -12.72 0.85
N ILE A 104 19.49 -11.54 0.77
CA ILE A 104 19.36 -10.77 -0.47
C ILE A 104 20.68 -10.10 -0.84
N PHE A 105 21.42 -9.63 0.16
CA PHE A 105 22.72 -8.99 -0.03
C PHE A 105 23.84 -10.00 -0.34
N THR A 106 23.87 -11.13 0.37
CA THR A 106 24.91 -12.15 0.18
C THR A 106 24.79 -12.88 -1.16
N ARG A 107 23.57 -12.99 -1.70
CA ARG A 107 23.32 -13.64 -3.00
C ARG A 107 23.38 -12.70 -4.19
N ASN A 108 23.81 -11.46 -3.99
CA ASN A 108 23.89 -10.49 -5.07
C ASN A 108 25.12 -10.78 -5.97
N PRO A 109 24.93 -11.13 -7.26
CA PRO A 109 26.02 -11.53 -8.12
C PRO A 109 27.00 -10.40 -8.41
N LEU A 110 26.55 -9.13 -8.38
CA LEU A 110 27.44 -7.99 -8.59
C LEU A 110 28.40 -7.80 -7.41
N ASN A 111 27.95 -8.04 -6.18
CA ASN A 111 28.82 -8.00 -5.00
C ASN A 111 29.90 -9.07 -5.10
N ALA A 112 29.50 -10.31 -5.43
CA ALA A 112 30.44 -11.39 -5.62
C ALA A 112 31.44 -11.08 -6.74
N LEU A 113 30.97 -10.55 -7.88
CA LEU A 113 31.83 -10.22 -9.03
C LEU A 113 32.86 -9.15 -8.68
N VAL A 114 32.45 -8.01 -8.10
CA VAL A 114 33.38 -6.91 -7.78
C VAL A 114 34.38 -7.33 -6.70
N LEU A 115 33.93 -8.05 -5.66
CA LEU A 115 34.81 -8.51 -4.59
C LEU A 115 35.78 -9.59 -5.07
N SER A 116 35.33 -10.54 -5.90
CA SER A 116 36.20 -11.55 -6.49
C SER A 116 37.20 -10.95 -7.47
N PHE A 117 36.79 -9.95 -8.26
CA PHE A 117 37.69 -9.21 -9.15
C PHE A 117 38.78 -8.48 -8.36
N ALA A 118 38.40 -7.76 -7.30
CA ALA A 118 39.35 -7.06 -6.44
C ALA A 118 40.34 -8.03 -5.76
N LEU A 119 39.85 -9.16 -5.23
CA LEU A 119 40.70 -10.19 -4.62
C LEU A 119 41.65 -10.83 -5.63
N ALA A 120 41.18 -11.11 -6.86
CA ALA A 120 42.01 -11.67 -7.92
C ALA A 120 43.10 -10.70 -8.36
N SER A 121 42.80 -9.39 -8.46
CA SER A 121 43.78 -8.34 -8.75
C SER A 121 44.86 -8.28 -7.68
N ILE A 122 44.48 -8.25 -6.40
CA ILE A 122 45.42 -8.24 -5.27
C ILE A 122 46.34 -9.47 -5.32
N LEU A 123 45.78 -10.66 -5.53
CA LEU A 123 46.55 -11.89 -5.64
C LEU A 123 47.51 -11.84 -6.84
N TYR A 124 47.05 -11.35 -7.99
CA TYR A 124 47.88 -11.18 -9.17
C TYR A 124 49.05 -10.23 -8.91
N THR A 125 48.81 -9.06 -8.31
CA THR A 125 49.84 -8.09 -7.93
C THR A 125 50.89 -8.70 -7.01
N PHE A 126 50.49 -9.52 -6.02
CA PHE A 126 51.44 -10.24 -5.16
C PHE A 126 52.25 -11.31 -5.89
N LEU A 127 51.64 -12.05 -6.82
CA LEU A 127 52.35 -13.04 -7.61
C LEU A 127 53.38 -12.37 -8.54
N VAL A 128 53.00 -11.30 -9.23
CA VAL A 128 53.92 -10.54 -10.10
C VAL A 128 55.06 -9.93 -9.30
N ARG A 129 54.76 -9.40 -8.10
CA ARG A 129 55.78 -8.89 -7.17
C ARG A 129 56.84 -9.94 -6.84
N SER A 130 56.47 -11.22 -6.74
CA SER A 130 57.40 -12.31 -6.46
C SER A 130 58.32 -12.67 -7.65
N GLU A 131 57.91 -12.33 -8.88
CA GLU A 131 58.68 -12.57 -10.10
C GLU A 131 59.76 -11.50 -10.37
N VAL A 132 59.64 -10.32 -9.75
CA VAL A 132 60.60 -9.22 -9.89
C VAL A 132 61.93 -9.62 -9.23
N LYS A 133 63.00 -9.69 -10.03
CA LYS A 133 64.37 -9.98 -9.59
C LYS A 133 65.25 -8.76 -9.81
N VAL A 134 66.42 -8.73 -9.16
CA VAL A 134 67.41 -7.64 -9.28
C VAL A 134 67.80 -7.36 -10.74
N ASN A 135 67.80 -8.38 -11.61
CA ASN A 135 68.20 -8.25 -13.02
C ASN A 135 67.04 -8.44 -14.02
N TYR A 136 65.79 -8.63 -13.55
CA TYR A 136 64.67 -8.95 -14.43
C TYR A 136 63.35 -8.40 -13.90
N VAL A 137 62.65 -7.65 -14.75
CA VAL A 137 61.31 -7.11 -14.49
C VAL A 137 60.35 -7.64 -15.55
N PRO A 138 59.29 -8.39 -15.18
CA PRO A 138 58.29 -8.87 -16.13
C PRO A 138 57.34 -7.72 -16.54
N MET A 139 57.80 -6.86 -17.44
CA MET A 139 57.13 -5.61 -17.82
C MET A 139 55.64 -5.76 -18.19
N ALA A 140 55.29 -6.81 -18.94
CA ALA A 140 53.89 -7.06 -19.31
C ALA A 140 53.02 -7.37 -18.07
N SER A 141 53.54 -8.16 -17.13
CA SER A 141 52.82 -8.52 -15.91
C SER A 141 52.67 -7.32 -14.97
N VAL A 142 53.70 -6.47 -14.87
CA VAL A 142 53.64 -5.21 -14.10
C VAL A 142 52.57 -4.29 -14.67
N ALA A 143 52.57 -4.08 -16.00
CA ALA A 143 51.57 -3.25 -16.66
C ALA A 143 50.15 -3.77 -16.49
N VAL A 144 49.94 -5.09 -16.59
CA VAL A 144 48.62 -5.69 -16.33
C VAL A 144 48.18 -5.49 -14.87
N ALA A 145 49.09 -5.65 -13.90
CA ALA A 145 48.77 -5.43 -12.49
C ALA A 145 48.37 -3.97 -12.22
N GLU A 146 49.08 -3.01 -12.82
CA GLU A 146 48.74 -1.59 -12.71
C GLU A 146 47.38 -1.28 -13.36
N VAL A 147 47.08 -1.83 -14.54
CA VAL A 147 45.78 -1.65 -15.20
C VAL A 147 44.65 -2.23 -14.35
N LEU A 148 44.83 -3.43 -13.78
CA LEU A 148 43.82 -4.04 -12.90
C LEU A 148 43.58 -3.19 -11.64
N ALA A 149 44.65 -2.61 -11.07
CA ALA A 149 44.55 -1.69 -9.95
C ALA A 149 43.79 -0.40 -10.29
N LEU A 150 44.08 0.20 -11.45
CA LEU A 150 43.34 1.38 -11.92
C LEU A 150 41.85 1.06 -12.12
N ILE A 151 41.53 -0.12 -12.66
CA ILE A 151 40.13 -0.58 -12.78
C ILE A 151 39.50 -0.73 -11.39
N ASN A 152 40.20 -1.33 -10.41
CA ASN A 152 39.70 -1.45 -9.04
C ASN A 152 39.39 -0.09 -8.40
N PHE A 153 40.29 0.88 -8.53
CA PHE A 153 40.06 2.22 -8.01
C PHE A 153 38.92 2.94 -8.75
N ALA A 154 38.79 2.76 -10.07
CA ALA A 154 37.67 3.30 -10.82
C ALA A 154 36.32 2.69 -10.40
N LEU A 155 36.28 1.39 -10.07
CA LEU A 155 35.07 0.67 -9.65
C LEU A 155 34.66 0.98 -8.21
N LEU A 156 35.57 1.45 -7.36
CA LEU A 156 35.32 1.72 -5.94
C LEU A 156 34.11 2.63 -5.73
N PHE A 157 34.15 3.82 -6.34
CA PHE A 157 33.11 4.83 -6.13
C PHE A 157 31.73 4.40 -6.67
N PRO A 158 31.62 3.87 -7.91
CA PRO A 158 30.38 3.24 -8.39
C PRO A 158 29.85 2.14 -7.46
N TYR A 159 30.74 1.29 -6.92
CA TYR A 159 30.33 0.18 -6.07
C TYR A 159 29.80 0.64 -4.71
N VAL A 160 30.43 1.64 -4.10
CA VAL A 160 29.96 2.25 -2.85
C VAL A 160 28.58 2.86 -3.04
N LEU A 161 28.38 3.65 -4.11
CA LEU A 161 27.08 4.22 -4.43
C LEU A 161 26.03 3.14 -4.68
N TYR A 162 26.36 2.13 -5.48
CA TYR A 162 25.51 0.97 -5.69
C TYR A 162 25.10 0.30 -4.37
N THR A 163 26.03 0.10 -3.44
CA THR A 163 25.74 -0.47 -2.12
C THR A 163 24.74 0.40 -1.36
N PHE A 164 24.91 1.72 -1.35
CA PHE A 164 23.94 2.65 -0.75
C PHE A 164 22.56 2.56 -1.42
N GLU A 165 22.50 2.45 -2.76
CA GLU A 165 21.23 2.31 -3.46
C GLU A 165 20.50 1.01 -3.13
N VAL A 166 21.24 -0.10 -2.98
CA VAL A 166 20.68 -1.41 -2.62
C VAL A 166 20.19 -1.42 -1.17
N MET A 167 20.78 -0.62 -0.28
CA MET A 167 20.32 -0.47 1.11
C MET A 167 19.02 0.33 1.26
N ARG A 168 18.63 1.11 0.25
CA ARG A 168 17.35 1.81 0.27
C ARG A 168 16.19 0.82 0.28
N ALA A 169 15.25 1.02 1.19
CA ALA A 169 14.13 0.11 1.39
C ALA A 169 13.28 -0.04 0.11
N GLU A 170 13.13 1.02 -0.67
CA GLU A 170 12.38 1.01 -1.93
C GLU A 170 13.01 0.07 -2.96
N THR A 171 14.35 0.03 -3.02
CA THR A 171 15.10 -0.87 -3.90
C THR A 171 14.96 -2.32 -3.43
N LEU A 172 15.02 -2.55 -2.11
CA LEU A 172 14.85 -3.87 -1.50
C LEU A 172 13.46 -4.43 -1.79
N VAL A 173 12.41 -3.66 -1.47
CA VAL A 173 11.02 -4.02 -1.73
C VAL A 173 10.82 -4.30 -3.22
N SER A 174 11.29 -3.43 -4.11
CA SER A 174 11.22 -3.64 -5.55
C SER A 174 11.95 -4.90 -6.01
N GLY A 175 13.12 -5.20 -5.43
CA GLY A 175 13.90 -6.39 -5.71
C GLY A 175 13.18 -7.68 -5.28
N ILE A 176 12.58 -7.68 -4.10
CA ILE A 176 11.78 -8.80 -3.58
C ILE A 176 10.55 -9.01 -4.47
N MET A 177 9.83 -7.95 -4.85
CA MET A 177 8.66 -8.06 -5.72
C MET A 177 8.99 -8.55 -7.13
N ARG A 178 10.17 -8.19 -7.67
CA ARG A 178 10.67 -8.80 -8.92
C ARG A 178 10.94 -10.30 -8.78
N ARG A 179 11.42 -10.75 -7.61
CA ARG A 179 11.54 -12.18 -7.31
C ARG A 179 10.16 -12.84 -7.20
N ALA A 180 9.23 -12.26 -6.46
CA ALA A 180 7.86 -12.73 -6.33
C ALA A 180 7.18 -12.96 -7.70
N ARG A 181 7.32 -12.03 -8.65
CA ARG A 181 6.79 -12.19 -10.02
C ARG A 181 7.40 -13.37 -10.77
N ARG A 182 8.70 -13.64 -10.58
CA ARG A 182 9.35 -14.82 -11.18
C ARG A 182 8.84 -16.12 -10.58
N GLU A 183 8.69 -16.17 -9.26
CA GLU A 183 8.16 -17.34 -8.56
C GLU A 183 6.69 -17.60 -8.95
N LEU A 184 5.86 -16.56 -9.04
CA LEU A 184 4.48 -16.67 -9.51
C LEU A 184 4.39 -17.27 -10.92
N ARG A 185 5.24 -16.82 -11.85
CA ARG A 185 5.31 -17.40 -13.20
C ARG A 185 5.76 -18.86 -13.17
N GLY A 186 6.73 -19.18 -12.29
CA GLY A 186 7.17 -20.55 -12.04
C GLY A 186 6.06 -21.46 -11.51
N GLY A 187 5.14 -20.91 -10.71
CA GLY A 187 3.97 -21.60 -10.17
C GLY A 187 2.99 -22.14 -11.21
N MET A 188 3.04 -21.65 -12.44
CA MET A 188 2.28 -22.20 -13.57
C MET A 188 2.84 -23.56 -14.05
N HIS A 189 4.05 -23.95 -13.65
CA HIS A 189 4.66 -25.23 -14.04
C HIS A 189 4.42 -26.35 -13.01
N THR A 190 3.96 -27.51 -13.48
CA THR A 190 3.49 -28.64 -12.66
C THR A 190 4.52 -29.23 -11.70
N ARG A 191 5.78 -29.40 -12.12
CA ARG A 191 6.76 -30.22 -11.37
C ARG A 191 7.35 -29.55 -10.11
N ARG A 192 7.26 -28.22 -10.00
CA ARG A 192 7.86 -27.43 -8.90
C ARG A 192 6.92 -26.38 -8.31
N SER A 193 5.61 -26.50 -8.57
CA SER A 193 4.59 -25.56 -8.12
C SER A 193 4.67 -25.28 -6.60
N LEU A 194 4.85 -26.30 -5.77
CA LEU A 194 4.96 -26.17 -4.31
C LEU A 194 6.22 -25.39 -3.87
N GLN A 195 7.35 -25.59 -4.55
CA GLN A 195 8.59 -24.85 -4.25
C GLN A 195 8.43 -23.37 -4.60
N HIS A 196 7.84 -23.08 -5.76
CA HIS A 196 7.53 -21.71 -6.18
C HIS A 196 6.50 -21.04 -5.26
N ARG A 197 5.52 -21.79 -4.75
CA ARG A 197 4.56 -21.32 -3.74
C ARG A 197 5.25 -20.90 -2.46
N SER A 198 6.09 -21.77 -1.90
CA SER A 198 6.84 -21.47 -0.67
C SER A 198 7.77 -20.28 -0.86
N ALA A 199 8.49 -20.21 -2.00
CA ALA A 199 9.37 -19.09 -2.31
C ALA A 199 8.60 -17.77 -2.49
N LEU A 200 7.39 -17.81 -3.08
CA LEU A 200 6.51 -16.65 -3.17
C LEU A 200 6.05 -16.18 -1.79
N LEU A 201 5.65 -17.10 -0.93
CA LEU A 201 5.24 -16.78 0.45
C LEU A 201 6.39 -16.13 1.23
N THR A 202 7.62 -16.65 1.11
CA THR A 202 8.81 -16.00 1.71
C THR A 202 9.02 -14.58 1.20
N CYS A 203 8.79 -14.31 -0.10
CA CYS A 203 8.89 -12.95 -0.63
C CYS A 203 7.85 -12.02 0.00
N LEU A 204 6.61 -12.49 0.17
CA LEU A 204 5.55 -11.72 0.81
C LEU A 204 5.83 -11.45 2.28
N GLU A 205 6.32 -12.46 3.01
CA GLU A 205 6.72 -12.32 4.40
C GLU A 205 7.84 -11.29 4.56
N GLN A 206 8.85 -11.30 3.69
CA GLN A 206 9.93 -10.30 3.71
C GLN A 206 9.41 -8.87 3.51
N VAL A 207 8.44 -8.66 2.60
CA VAL A 207 7.84 -7.32 2.41
C VAL A 207 6.96 -6.93 3.59
N SER A 208 6.22 -7.89 4.16
CA SER A 208 5.44 -7.67 5.38
C SER A 208 6.34 -7.28 6.56
N ASP A 209 7.48 -7.96 6.76
CA ASP A 209 8.44 -7.62 7.80
C ASP A 209 8.99 -6.20 7.63
N ILE A 210 9.34 -5.81 6.39
CA ILE A 210 9.78 -4.43 6.10
C ILE A 210 8.68 -3.44 6.47
N ALA A 211 7.43 -3.73 6.13
CA ALA A 211 6.29 -2.88 6.48
C ALA A 211 6.15 -2.76 8.01
N PHE A 212 6.21 -3.88 8.75
CA PHE A 212 6.11 -3.90 10.21
C PHE A 212 7.26 -3.13 10.89
N GLY A 213 8.50 -3.39 10.49
CA GLY A 213 9.66 -2.64 10.99
C GLY A 213 9.54 -1.14 10.69
N SER A 214 9.03 -0.79 9.51
CA SER A 214 8.80 0.61 9.12
C SER A 214 7.75 1.30 9.99
N VAL A 215 6.65 0.62 10.34
CA VAL A 215 5.64 1.17 11.27
C VAL A 215 6.24 1.40 12.65
N GLN A 216 7.00 0.44 13.18
CA GLN A 216 7.62 0.53 14.50
C GLN A 216 8.64 1.66 14.60
N LEU A 217 9.39 1.90 13.52
CA LEU A 217 10.40 2.97 13.44
C LEU A 217 9.84 4.33 12.99
N GLY A 218 8.56 4.41 12.62
CA GLY A 218 7.93 5.62 12.12
C GLY A 218 8.29 6.01 10.69
N ASP A 219 8.89 5.10 9.91
CA ASP A 219 9.21 5.27 8.49
C ASP A 219 7.98 5.02 7.60
N MET A 220 6.99 5.92 7.73
CA MET A 220 5.69 5.78 7.05
C MET A 220 5.77 5.67 5.52
N PRO A 221 6.65 6.41 4.81
CA PRO A 221 6.77 6.26 3.35
C PRO A 221 7.11 4.84 2.91
N VAL A 222 8.03 4.17 3.61
CA VAL A 222 8.42 2.78 3.31
C VAL A 222 7.30 1.80 3.67
N CYS A 223 6.59 2.04 4.77
CA CYS A 223 5.40 1.27 5.13
C CYS A 223 4.32 1.35 4.03
N VAL A 224 3.95 2.57 3.63
CA VAL A 224 2.94 2.81 2.58
C VAL A 224 3.37 2.17 1.26
N LEU A 225 4.63 2.34 0.85
CA LEU A 225 5.17 1.68 -0.34
C LEU A 225 5.01 0.16 -0.27
N SER A 226 5.31 -0.44 0.88
CA SER A 226 5.23 -1.90 1.08
C SER A 226 3.78 -2.39 0.93
N ILE A 227 2.82 -1.67 1.53
CA ILE A 227 1.37 -1.94 1.40
C ILE A 227 0.94 -1.82 -0.07
N GLU A 228 1.33 -0.76 -0.75
CA GLU A 228 0.97 -0.50 -2.14
C GLU A 228 1.49 -1.59 -3.07
N VAL A 229 2.75 -2.02 -2.94
CA VAL A 229 3.30 -3.07 -3.81
C VAL A 229 2.66 -4.43 -3.56
N MET A 230 2.26 -4.74 -2.32
CA MET A 230 1.54 -5.98 -2.00
C MET A 230 0.14 -5.97 -2.63
N GLY A 231 -0.58 -4.86 -2.49
CA GLY A 231 -1.90 -4.67 -3.11
C GLY A 231 -1.85 -4.67 -4.64
N ASP A 232 -0.88 -3.97 -5.23
CA ASP A 232 -0.68 -3.93 -6.67
C ASP A 232 -0.25 -5.31 -7.22
N PHE A 233 0.53 -6.10 -6.47
CA PHE A 233 0.89 -7.45 -6.87
C PHE A 233 -0.32 -8.38 -6.90
N LEU A 234 -1.18 -8.35 -5.87
CA LEU A 234 -2.41 -9.15 -5.89
C LEU A 234 -3.32 -8.74 -7.05
N SER A 235 -3.60 -7.44 -7.17
CA SER A 235 -4.56 -6.93 -8.16
C SER A 235 -4.08 -7.07 -9.61
N ARG A 236 -2.80 -6.79 -9.90
CA ARG A 236 -2.29 -6.69 -11.28
C ARG A 236 -1.51 -7.90 -11.76
N GLU A 237 -0.93 -8.68 -10.86
CA GLU A 237 -0.05 -9.80 -11.23
C GLU A 237 -0.67 -11.15 -10.87
N TYR A 238 -1.20 -11.31 -9.65
CA TYR A 238 -1.73 -12.58 -9.15
C TYR A 238 -3.12 -12.92 -9.71
N LEU A 239 -4.10 -12.03 -9.55
CA LEU A 239 -5.48 -12.30 -9.95
C LEU A 239 -5.64 -12.66 -11.44
N PRO A 240 -4.98 -11.97 -12.40
CA PRO A 240 -5.09 -12.31 -13.82
C PRO A 240 -4.58 -13.71 -14.17
N VAL A 241 -3.61 -14.23 -13.43
CA VAL A 241 -3.01 -15.56 -13.69
C VAL A 241 -3.55 -16.66 -12.79
N LYS A 242 -4.37 -16.34 -11.78
CA LYS A 242 -4.90 -17.31 -10.79
C LYS A 242 -5.53 -18.54 -11.46
N LYS A 243 -6.31 -18.36 -12.53
CA LYS A 243 -6.96 -19.45 -13.27
C LYS A 243 -5.98 -20.40 -13.99
N ASN A 244 -4.75 -19.94 -14.25
CA ASN A 244 -3.71 -20.72 -14.93
C ASN A 244 -2.77 -21.44 -13.95
N LEU A 245 -2.94 -21.27 -12.65
CA LEU A 245 -2.13 -21.94 -11.63
C LEU A 245 -2.55 -23.41 -11.50
N ASN A 246 -1.58 -24.24 -11.11
CA ASN A 246 -1.83 -25.66 -10.88
C ASN A 246 -2.85 -25.85 -9.72
N PRO A 247 -3.80 -26.78 -9.78
CA PRO A 247 -4.74 -27.04 -8.67
C PRO A 247 -4.08 -27.30 -7.32
N GLU A 248 -2.92 -27.96 -7.28
CA GLU A 248 -2.15 -28.20 -6.04
C GLU A 248 -1.66 -26.89 -5.39
N TRP A 249 -1.57 -25.79 -6.16
CA TRP A 249 -1.23 -24.47 -5.64
C TRP A 249 -2.21 -24.01 -4.57
N PHE A 250 -3.49 -24.37 -4.71
CA PHE A 250 -4.58 -23.93 -3.83
C PHE A 250 -4.81 -24.86 -2.63
N LYS A 251 -4.10 -25.99 -2.55
CA LYS A 251 -4.17 -26.90 -1.41
C LYS A 251 -3.10 -26.54 -0.38
N VAL A 252 -3.47 -25.74 0.60
CA VAL A 252 -2.57 -25.31 1.69
C VAL A 252 -2.95 -25.96 3.02
N GLY A 253 -2.00 -25.99 3.95
CA GLY A 253 -2.21 -26.44 5.32
C GLY A 253 -1.65 -25.46 6.34
N HIS A 254 -1.43 -25.95 7.57
CA HIS A 254 -0.89 -25.14 8.68
C HIS A 254 0.55 -24.67 8.44
N ALA A 255 1.28 -25.32 7.54
CA ALA A 255 2.64 -24.92 7.17
C ALA A 255 2.64 -23.55 6.47
N GLU A 256 1.68 -23.28 5.58
CA GLU A 256 1.54 -21.99 4.91
C GLU A 256 0.71 -20.99 5.71
N LEU A 257 -0.26 -21.48 6.49
CA LEU A 257 -1.19 -20.66 7.28
C LEU A 257 -1.00 -20.94 8.77
N SER A 258 0.18 -20.61 9.28
CA SER A 258 0.49 -20.78 10.70
C SER A 258 -0.46 -19.95 11.57
N GLY A 259 -1.12 -20.59 12.53
CA GLY A 259 -2.10 -19.95 13.42
C GLY A 259 -3.53 -19.88 12.87
N ALA A 260 -3.78 -20.33 11.63
CA ALA A 260 -5.15 -20.46 11.12
C ALA A 260 -5.84 -21.70 11.70
N SER A 261 -7.16 -21.61 11.93
CA SER A 261 -7.96 -22.76 12.32
C SER A 261 -8.24 -23.69 11.13
N ASP A 262 -8.60 -24.95 11.41
CA ASP A 262 -9.03 -25.91 10.38
C ASP A 262 -10.15 -25.37 9.49
N GLN A 263 -11.07 -24.57 10.05
CA GLN A 263 -12.16 -23.95 9.32
C GLN A 263 -11.66 -22.91 8.32
N ILE A 264 -10.68 -22.09 8.70
CA ILE A 264 -10.08 -21.10 7.80
C ILE A 264 -9.35 -21.83 6.66
N ILE A 265 -8.58 -22.86 6.98
CA ILE A 265 -7.84 -23.65 5.98
C ILE A 265 -8.82 -24.33 5.01
N ALA A 266 -9.90 -24.91 5.52
CA ALA A 266 -10.94 -25.51 4.67
C ALA A 266 -11.58 -24.47 3.73
N GLU A 267 -11.91 -23.28 4.25
CA GLU A 267 -12.56 -22.23 3.47
C GLU A 267 -11.64 -21.64 2.39
N VAL A 268 -10.38 -21.32 2.72
CA VAL A 268 -9.44 -20.77 1.74
C VAL A 268 -9.04 -21.79 0.67
N ASN A 269 -9.02 -23.09 1.01
CA ASN A 269 -8.82 -24.17 0.05
C ASN A 269 -10.05 -24.33 -0.86
N ARG A 270 -11.27 -24.29 -0.30
CA ARG A 270 -12.54 -24.33 -1.07
C ARG A 270 -12.61 -23.19 -2.07
N ALA A 271 -12.36 -21.97 -1.60
CA ALA A 271 -12.49 -20.74 -2.38
C ALA A 271 -11.25 -20.45 -3.26
N GLY A 272 -10.14 -21.15 -3.03
CA GLY A 272 -8.86 -20.88 -3.71
C GLY A 272 -8.31 -19.47 -3.40
N THR A 273 -8.57 -18.95 -2.20
CA THR A 273 -8.27 -17.56 -1.82
C THR A 273 -7.09 -17.41 -0.86
N TRP A 274 -6.40 -18.50 -0.53
CA TRP A 274 -5.36 -18.52 0.52
C TRP A 274 -4.32 -17.40 0.39
N PHE A 275 -3.83 -17.11 -0.82
CA PHE A 275 -2.79 -16.09 -1.00
C PHE A 275 -3.34 -14.67 -0.77
N ALA A 276 -4.56 -14.39 -1.24
CA ALA A 276 -5.22 -13.13 -0.97
C ALA A 276 -5.52 -12.98 0.54
N TYR A 277 -5.91 -14.07 1.19
CA TYR A 277 -6.12 -14.12 2.63
C TYR A 277 -4.85 -13.77 3.40
N VAL A 278 -3.70 -14.37 3.09
CA VAL A 278 -2.42 -14.07 3.78
C VAL A 278 -2.06 -12.60 3.68
N VAL A 279 -2.13 -12.00 2.49
CA VAL A 279 -1.80 -10.58 2.29
C VAL A 279 -2.76 -9.68 3.06
N MET A 280 -4.06 -9.95 3.00
CA MET A 280 -5.05 -9.12 3.70
C MET A 280 -5.01 -9.31 5.21
N SER A 281 -4.66 -10.51 5.70
CA SER A 281 -4.37 -10.76 7.11
C SER A 281 -3.17 -9.93 7.59
N SER A 282 -2.08 -9.85 6.81
CA SER A 282 -0.94 -9.00 7.18
C SER A 282 -1.33 -7.52 7.24
N PHE A 283 -2.27 -7.06 6.39
CA PHE A 283 -2.84 -5.71 6.52
C PHE A 283 -3.61 -5.52 7.84
N VAL A 284 -4.39 -6.50 8.30
CA VAL A 284 -5.09 -6.41 9.59
C VAL A 284 -4.09 -6.26 10.73
N ASP A 285 -3.01 -7.04 10.71
CA ASP A 285 -1.94 -6.95 11.71
C ASP A 285 -1.27 -5.56 11.68
N MET A 286 -1.04 -5.00 10.47
CA MET A 286 -0.47 -3.66 10.31
C MET A 286 -1.40 -2.57 10.89
N ILE A 287 -2.72 -2.67 10.72
CA ILE A 287 -3.67 -1.76 11.38
C ILE A 287 -3.53 -1.87 12.91
N GLY A 288 -3.38 -3.10 13.43
CA GLY A 288 -3.16 -3.37 14.85
C GLY A 288 -1.87 -2.77 15.42
N LEU A 289 -0.85 -2.55 14.59
CA LEU A 289 0.42 -1.96 15.03
C LEU A 289 0.53 -0.45 14.76
N THR A 290 -0.28 0.08 13.85
CA THR A 290 -0.19 1.48 13.42
C THR A 290 -0.65 2.46 14.52
N PRO A 291 0.19 3.39 14.99
CA PRO A 291 -0.23 4.41 15.96
C PRO A 291 -1.41 5.24 15.45
N VAL A 292 -2.35 5.60 16.33
CA VAL A 292 -3.62 6.27 15.94
C VAL A 292 -3.41 7.58 15.15
N HIS A 293 -2.29 8.26 15.37
CA HIS A 293 -1.92 9.49 14.67
C HIS A 293 -1.27 9.26 13.29
N ARG A 294 -0.94 8.01 12.91
CA ARG A 294 -0.30 7.62 11.65
C ARG A 294 -1.28 6.98 10.67
N LYS A 295 -2.33 7.73 10.33
CA LYS A 295 -3.47 7.27 9.51
C LYS A 295 -3.09 6.88 8.06
N GLU A 296 -1.93 7.30 7.57
CA GLU A 296 -1.49 7.12 6.18
C GLU A 296 -1.37 5.63 5.80
N ALA A 297 -0.86 4.78 6.71
CA ALA A 297 -0.79 3.34 6.46
C ALA A 297 -2.17 2.68 6.40
N VAL A 298 -3.09 3.05 7.29
CA VAL A 298 -4.45 2.51 7.30
C VAL A 298 -5.23 2.94 6.05
N HIS A 299 -5.03 4.19 5.60
CA HIS A 299 -5.58 4.64 4.34
C HIS A 299 -5.01 3.84 3.15
N ALA A 300 -3.68 3.64 3.10
CA ALA A 300 -3.04 2.83 2.05
C ALA A 300 -3.57 1.38 2.03
N ILE A 301 -3.82 0.79 3.20
CA ILE A 301 -4.43 -0.55 3.33
C ILE A 301 -5.85 -0.57 2.76
N ALA A 302 -6.67 0.44 3.06
CA ALA A 302 -8.02 0.54 2.54
C ALA A 302 -8.02 0.71 1.00
N VAL A 303 -7.10 1.52 0.47
CA VAL A 303 -6.88 1.68 -0.98
C VAL A 303 -6.45 0.35 -1.62
N ALA A 304 -5.50 -0.36 -1.02
CA ALA A 304 -5.03 -1.65 -1.51
C ALA A 304 -6.17 -2.69 -1.51
N THR A 305 -6.96 -2.75 -0.44
CA THR A 305 -8.12 -3.64 -0.33
C THR A 305 -9.16 -3.34 -1.40
N ARG A 306 -9.47 -2.05 -1.65
CA ARG A 306 -10.35 -1.65 -2.76
C ARG A 306 -9.80 -2.09 -4.11
N LYS A 307 -8.52 -1.83 -4.39
CA LYS A 307 -7.89 -2.21 -5.67
C LYS A 307 -7.97 -3.73 -5.90
N ILE A 308 -7.74 -4.53 -4.86
CA ILE A 308 -7.84 -5.99 -4.96
C ILE A 308 -9.28 -6.43 -5.24
N GLY A 309 -10.25 -5.89 -4.49
CA GLY A 309 -11.66 -6.23 -4.67
C GLY A 309 -12.20 -5.85 -6.05
N LEU A 310 -11.86 -4.66 -6.56
CA LEU A 310 -12.27 -4.24 -7.91
C LEU A 310 -11.59 -5.08 -9.00
N ALA A 311 -10.29 -5.35 -8.86
CA ALA A 311 -9.60 -6.24 -9.80
C ALA A 311 -10.18 -7.66 -9.80
N ALA A 312 -10.64 -8.16 -8.65
CA ALA A 312 -11.33 -9.44 -8.54
C ALA A 312 -12.67 -9.43 -9.30
N ILE A 313 -13.44 -8.36 -9.18
CA ILE A 313 -14.68 -8.16 -9.95
C ILE A 313 -14.36 -8.15 -11.46
N ASP A 314 -13.34 -7.41 -11.88
CA ASP A 314 -12.94 -7.30 -13.29
C ASP A 314 -12.56 -8.65 -13.92
N VAL A 315 -11.91 -9.56 -13.16
CA VAL A 315 -11.53 -10.90 -13.65
C VAL A 315 -12.61 -11.97 -13.41
N GLY A 316 -13.73 -11.59 -12.79
CA GLY A 316 -14.85 -12.47 -12.45
C GLY A 316 -14.56 -13.45 -11.31
N ASP A 317 -13.71 -13.08 -10.34
CA ASP A 317 -13.39 -13.86 -9.15
C ASP A 317 -14.25 -13.41 -7.95
N SER A 318 -15.45 -13.99 -7.85
CA SER A 318 -16.42 -13.65 -6.80
C SER A 318 -15.92 -13.92 -5.38
N GLU A 319 -15.15 -14.99 -5.19
CA GLU A 319 -14.65 -15.38 -3.86
C GLU A 319 -13.66 -14.35 -3.32
N VAL A 320 -12.77 -13.78 -4.15
CA VAL A 320 -11.85 -12.71 -3.71
C VAL A 320 -12.57 -11.37 -3.54
N ALA A 321 -13.59 -11.08 -4.36
CA ALA A 321 -14.40 -9.86 -4.21
C ALA A 321 -15.15 -9.86 -2.86
N GLU A 322 -15.77 -10.97 -2.50
CA GLU A 322 -16.44 -11.16 -1.20
C GLU A 322 -15.45 -11.18 -0.04
N LEU A 323 -14.27 -11.79 -0.23
CA LEU A 323 -13.20 -11.73 0.76
C LEU A 323 -12.76 -10.29 1.04
N SER A 324 -12.66 -9.44 0.00
CA SER A 324 -12.30 -8.03 0.14
C SER A 324 -13.33 -7.27 0.98
N LEU A 325 -14.62 -7.53 0.77
CA LEU A 325 -15.72 -7.00 1.57
C LEU A 325 -15.60 -7.42 3.04
N ARG A 326 -15.35 -8.71 3.31
CA ARG A 326 -15.12 -9.23 4.66
C ARG A 326 -13.90 -8.58 5.33
N PHE A 327 -12.82 -8.33 4.60
CA PHE A 327 -11.66 -7.62 5.16
C PHE A 327 -11.92 -6.14 5.42
N PHE A 328 -12.72 -5.44 4.62
CA PHE A 328 -13.18 -4.09 4.99
C PHE A 328 -13.93 -4.10 6.33
N ASN A 329 -14.80 -5.08 6.54
CA ASN A 329 -15.50 -5.27 7.81
C ASN A 329 -14.52 -5.52 8.98
N THR A 330 -13.50 -6.35 8.76
CA THR A 330 -12.43 -6.61 9.74
C THR A 330 -11.61 -5.36 10.04
N HIS A 331 -11.28 -4.55 9.04
CA HIS A 331 -10.56 -3.29 9.21
C HIS A 331 -11.36 -2.30 10.06
N LEU A 332 -12.67 -2.19 9.83
CA LEU A 332 -13.57 -1.36 10.65
C LEU A 332 -13.64 -1.88 12.09
N ARG A 333 -13.70 -3.21 12.30
CA ARG A 333 -13.63 -3.80 13.64
C ARG A 333 -12.31 -3.47 14.34
N ALA A 334 -11.19 -3.57 13.63
CA ALA A 334 -9.89 -3.19 14.18
C ALA A 334 -9.85 -1.71 14.57
N ALA A 335 -10.45 -0.81 13.79
CA ALA A 335 -10.56 0.61 14.13
C ALA A 335 -11.45 0.87 15.36
N ILE A 336 -12.55 0.12 15.54
CA ILE A 336 -13.37 0.17 16.77
C ILE A 336 -12.55 -0.25 17.99
N ASN A 337 -11.87 -1.40 17.92
CA ASN A 337 -11.08 -1.94 19.03
C ASN A 337 -9.96 -1.00 19.47
N ARG A 338 -9.49 -0.13 18.57
CA ARG A 338 -8.46 0.88 18.85
C ARG A 338 -9.01 2.24 19.23
N SER A 339 -10.34 2.41 19.27
CA SER A 339 -11.01 3.70 19.44
C SER A 339 -10.46 4.79 18.50
N ALA A 340 -10.28 4.43 17.23
CA ALA A 340 -9.62 5.25 16.22
C ALA A 340 -10.61 5.75 15.14
N PRO A 341 -11.37 6.83 15.38
CA PRO A 341 -12.37 7.36 14.43
C PRO A 341 -11.74 7.88 13.12
N THR A 342 -10.48 8.34 13.17
CA THR A 342 -9.72 8.77 11.99
C THR A 342 -9.43 7.60 11.04
N PHE A 343 -9.16 6.41 11.58
CA PHE A 343 -8.98 5.19 10.78
C PHE A 343 -10.30 4.79 10.12
N ALA A 344 -11.39 4.79 10.90
CA ALA A 344 -12.72 4.45 10.42
C ALA A 344 -13.13 5.33 9.23
N SER A 345 -12.91 6.64 9.32
CA SER A 345 -13.26 7.60 8.27
C SER A 345 -12.59 7.28 6.94
N GLY A 346 -11.28 6.99 6.97
CA GLY A 346 -10.52 6.62 5.77
C GLY A 346 -10.92 5.26 5.20
N ILE A 347 -11.19 4.27 6.06
CA ILE A 347 -11.65 2.94 5.65
C ILE A 347 -13.04 3.02 5.01
N MET A 348 -14.00 3.70 5.64
CA MET A 348 -15.36 3.86 5.12
C MET A 348 -15.39 4.55 3.76
N ASN A 349 -14.55 5.58 3.57
CA ASN A 349 -14.43 6.26 2.27
C ASN A 349 -13.99 5.31 1.14
N GLU A 350 -12.95 4.50 1.36
CA GLU A 350 -12.51 3.54 0.34
C GLU A 350 -13.48 2.36 0.20
N TYR A 351 -14.20 1.99 1.26
CA TYR A 351 -15.26 0.98 1.20
C TYR A 351 -16.46 1.45 0.37
N ARG A 352 -16.87 2.73 0.51
CA ARG A 352 -17.85 3.37 -0.38
C ARG A 352 -17.37 3.33 -1.83
N ARG A 353 -16.11 3.68 -2.09
CA ARG A 353 -15.54 3.63 -3.45
C ARG A 353 -15.46 2.22 -4.02
N PHE A 354 -15.24 1.20 -3.19
CA PHE A 354 -15.36 -0.20 -3.58
C PHE A 354 -16.80 -0.52 -3.98
N ALA A 355 -17.79 -0.15 -3.16
CA ALA A 355 -19.21 -0.34 -3.46
C ALA A 355 -19.64 0.36 -4.76
N ILE A 356 -19.17 1.60 -4.99
CA ILE A 356 -19.41 2.34 -6.24
C ILE A 356 -18.84 1.58 -7.43
N GLY A 357 -17.61 1.05 -7.34
CA GLY A 357 -17.02 0.26 -8.42
C GLY A 357 -17.72 -1.08 -8.65
N ALA A 358 -18.33 -1.66 -7.62
CA ALA A 358 -19.09 -2.89 -7.73
C ALA A 358 -20.47 -2.71 -8.41
N LEU A 359 -21.01 -1.50 -8.50
CA LEU A 359 -22.35 -1.24 -9.09
C LEU A 359 -22.51 -1.74 -10.54
N GLU A 360 -21.43 -1.83 -11.31
CA GLU A 360 -21.49 -2.25 -12.71
C GLU A 360 -21.73 -3.77 -12.84
N TRP A 361 -20.98 -4.58 -12.08
CA TRP A 361 -20.90 -6.03 -12.26
C TRP A 361 -21.35 -6.86 -11.04
N ARG A 362 -21.38 -6.28 -9.84
CA ARG A 362 -21.72 -6.93 -8.54
C ARG A 362 -22.55 -6.01 -7.64
N ARG A 363 -23.78 -5.69 -8.09
CA ARG A 363 -24.72 -4.81 -7.38
C ARG A 363 -25.11 -5.34 -6.00
N ASP A 364 -25.12 -6.66 -5.84
CA ASP A 364 -25.30 -7.36 -4.57
C ASP A 364 -24.24 -6.91 -3.54
N LEU A 365 -22.96 -6.88 -3.93
CA LEU A 365 -21.88 -6.43 -3.05
C LEU A 365 -21.97 -4.95 -2.71
N ALA A 366 -22.47 -4.11 -3.62
CA ALA A 366 -22.67 -2.69 -3.34
C ALA A 366 -23.73 -2.47 -2.23
N VAL A 367 -24.85 -3.20 -2.28
CA VAL A 367 -25.90 -3.15 -1.25
C VAL A 367 -25.41 -3.76 0.06
N GLU A 368 -24.68 -4.87 0.01
CA GLU A 368 -24.11 -5.51 1.20
C GLU A 368 -23.06 -4.62 1.88
N ALA A 369 -22.18 -3.99 1.11
CA ALA A 369 -21.21 -3.02 1.62
C ALA A 369 -21.90 -1.83 2.32
N ALA A 370 -23.00 -1.31 1.75
CA ALA A 370 -23.79 -0.26 2.36
C ALA A 370 -24.43 -0.69 3.69
N ALA A 371 -24.96 -1.92 3.75
CA ALA A 371 -25.49 -2.50 4.98
C ALA A 371 -24.41 -2.61 6.06
N HIS A 372 -23.20 -3.01 5.70
CA HIS A 372 -22.07 -3.05 6.62
C HIS A 372 -21.61 -1.66 7.06
N LEU A 373 -21.54 -0.67 6.16
CA LEU A 373 -21.20 0.71 6.52
C LEU A 373 -22.12 1.23 7.63
N LEU A 374 -23.44 1.09 7.46
CA LEU A 374 -24.40 1.51 8.49
C LEU A 374 -24.29 0.69 9.76
N ARG A 375 -24.14 -0.64 9.65
CA ARG A 375 -23.98 -1.52 10.82
C ARG A 375 -22.75 -1.12 11.63
N TYR A 376 -21.58 -1.00 11.02
CA TYR A 376 -20.38 -0.59 11.73
C TYR A 376 -20.47 0.86 12.22
N GLY A 377 -21.13 1.76 11.48
CA GLY A 377 -21.46 3.11 11.94
C GLY A 377 -22.21 3.09 13.28
N ARG A 378 -23.23 2.24 13.42
CA ARG A 378 -23.94 2.03 14.69
C ARG A 378 -23.02 1.48 15.79
N HIS A 379 -22.17 0.51 15.49
CA HIS A 379 -21.22 -0.02 16.48
C HIS A 379 -20.22 1.06 16.96
N PHE A 380 -19.81 1.99 16.08
CA PHE A 380 -19.00 3.14 16.48
C PHE A 380 -19.77 4.10 17.39
N ASP A 381 -21.05 4.37 17.11
CA ASP A 381 -21.91 5.17 17.99
C ASP A 381 -22.05 4.54 19.38
N GLU A 382 -22.33 3.23 19.43
CA GLU A 382 -22.39 2.44 20.68
C GLU A 382 -21.07 2.52 21.47
N ALA A 383 -19.93 2.43 20.77
CA ALA A 383 -18.58 2.58 21.32
C ALA A 383 -18.18 4.03 21.67
N GLY A 384 -19.07 5.01 21.56
CA GLY A 384 -18.83 6.40 21.98
C GLY A 384 -18.18 7.29 20.90
N MET A 385 -18.20 6.87 19.64
CA MET A 385 -17.70 7.61 18.48
C MET A 385 -18.83 7.94 17.48
N PRO A 386 -19.86 8.72 17.90
CA PRO A 386 -21.11 8.93 17.16
C PRO A 386 -20.94 9.60 15.78
N ALA A 387 -19.88 10.40 15.59
CA ALA A 387 -19.61 11.10 14.33
C ALA A 387 -19.41 10.14 13.15
N ILE A 388 -18.92 8.91 13.42
CA ILE A 388 -18.68 7.90 12.39
C ILE A 388 -20.00 7.36 11.82
N PHE A 389 -21.08 7.36 12.61
CA PHE A 389 -22.37 6.92 12.09
C PHE A 389 -22.95 7.90 11.07
N GLY A 390 -22.79 9.22 11.32
CA GLY A 390 -23.13 10.25 10.33
C GLY A 390 -22.33 10.10 9.04
N ALA A 391 -21.03 9.85 9.15
CA ALA A 391 -20.17 9.59 7.99
C ALA A 391 -20.62 8.36 7.19
N ALA A 392 -21.01 7.27 7.86
CA ALA A 392 -21.56 6.09 7.19
C ALA A 392 -22.89 6.38 6.49
N ALA A 393 -23.76 7.18 7.09
CA ALA A 393 -25.04 7.57 6.50
C ALA A 393 -24.86 8.42 5.25
N GLU A 394 -23.93 9.39 5.28
CA GLU A 394 -23.55 10.16 4.09
C GLU A 394 -22.96 9.26 3.00
N ASP A 395 -22.10 8.31 3.37
CA ASP A 395 -21.51 7.38 2.41
C ASP A 395 -22.54 6.53 1.67
N VAL A 396 -23.57 6.07 2.37
CA VAL A 396 -24.68 5.32 1.77
C VAL A 396 -25.60 6.24 0.95
N ALA A 397 -25.82 7.48 1.39
CA ALA A 397 -26.58 8.46 0.61
C ALA A 397 -25.90 8.77 -0.72
N ASP A 398 -24.59 9.06 -0.70
CA ASP A 398 -23.79 9.29 -1.92
C ASP A 398 -23.80 8.05 -2.83
N LEU A 399 -23.67 6.85 -2.26
CA LEU A 399 -23.77 5.61 -3.03
C LEU A 399 -25.16 5.44 -3.67
N ALA A 400 -26.23 5.84 -2.99
CA ALA A 400 -27.59 5.79 -3.54
C ALA A 400 -27.77 6.75 -4.73
N ILE A 401 -27.17 7.94 -4.65
CA ILE A 401 -27.15 8.92 -5.75
C ILE A 401 -26.39 8.34 -6.95
N GLU A 402 -25.18 7.84 -6.75
CA GLU A 402 -24.35 7.20 -7.80
C GLU A 402 -25.04 5.96 -8.40
N ALA A 403 -25.73 5.19 -7.57
CA ALA A 403 -26.47 4.02 -8.01
C ALA A 403 -27.65 4.40 -8.92
N ARG A 404 -28.30 5.56 -8.74
CA ARG A 404 -29.49 5.93 -9.52
C ARG A 404 -29.22 5.95 -11.02
N VAL A 405 -28.05 6.46 -11.42
CA VAL A 405 -27.64 6.55 -12.84
C VAL A 405 -27.45 5.16 -13.46
N ARG A 406 -27.09 4.15 -12.66
CA ARG A 406 -26.72 2.81 -13.15
C ARG A 406 -27.84 1.79 -12.99
N ASP A 407 -28.49 1.79 -11.83
CA ASP A 407 -29.59 0.90 -11.48
C ASP A 407 -30.54 1.59 -10.48
N PRO A 408 -31.70 2.09 -10.97
CA PRO A 408 -32.73 2.70 -10.13
C PRO A 408 -33.21 1.84 -8.96
N GLN A 409 -33.22 0.51 -9.10
CA GLN A 409 -33.69 -0.39 -8.04
C GLN A 409 -32.68 -0.47 -6.89
N VAL A 410 -31.38 -0.43 -7.20
CA VAL A 410 -30.32 -0.40 -6.19
C VAL A 410 -30.41 0.90 -5.39
N SER A 411 -30.56 2.04 -6.07
CA SER A 411 -30.74 3.34 -5.40
C SER A 411 -31.95 3.33 -4.45
N PHE A 412 -33.08 2.80 -4.90
CA PHE A 412 -34.28 2.66 -4.07
C PHE A 412 -34.06 1.75 -2.85
N ARG A 413 -33.38 0.60 -3.03
CA ARG A 413 -33.02 -0.30 -1.91
C ARG A 413 -32.10 0.37 -0.89
N LEU A 414 -31.14 1.18 -1.33
CA LEU A 414 -30.24 1.92 -0.43
C LEU A 414 -31.00 3.01 0.36
N ALA A 415 -31.96 3.68 -0.26
CA ALA A 415 -32.85 4.61 0.43
C ALA A 415 -33.69 3.89 1.50
N GLN A 416 -34.27 2.73 1.17
CA GLN A 416 -34.99 1.89 2.14
C GLN A 416 -34.09 1.44 3.31
N LEU A 417 -32.85 1.08 3.02
CA LEU A 417 -31.87 0.67 4.03
C LEU A 417 -31.58 1.81 5.04
N LEU A 418 -31.42 3.05 4.54
CA LEU A 418 -31.24 4.24 5.36
C LEU A 418 -32.47 4.52 6.24
N VAL A 419 -33.67 4.49 5.66
CA VAL A 419 -34.94 4.67 6.40
C VAL A 419 -35.10 3.62 7.49
N ARG A 420 -34.85 2.35 7.18
CA ARG A 420 -34.92 1.27 8.16
C ARG A 420 -33.98 1.53 9.35
N ASN A 421 -32.73 1.90 9.07
CA ASN A 421 -31.76 2.21 10.13
C ASN A 421 -32.19 3.42 10.97
N LEU A 422 -32.85 4.41 10.37
CA LEU A 422 -33.40 5.57 11.09
C LEU A 422 -34.53 5.14 12.03
N LEU A 423 -35.50 4.38 11.53
CA LEU A 423 -36.63 3.87 12.29
C LEU A 423 -36.18 2.99 13.47
N ASP A 424 -35.21 2.11 13.25
CA ASP A 424 -34.64 1.25 14.29
C ASP A 424 -33.93 2.05 15.39
N LEU A 425 -33.39 3.24 15.08
CA LEU A 425 -32.66 4.07 16.03
C LEU A 425 -33.58 4.93 16.90
N ILE A 426 -34.71 5.41 16.37
CA ILE A 426 -35.61 6.37 17.04
C ILE A 426 -35.96 5.96 18.49
N PRO A 427 -36.31 4.70 18.80
CA PRO A 427 -36.72 4.33 20.17
C PRO A 427 -35.61 4.46 21.22
N ASN A 428 -34.34 4.25 20.84
CA ASN A 428 -33.19 4.13 21.75
C ASN A 428 -32.05 5.12 21.41
N ALA A 429 -32.38 6.20 20.69
CA ALA A 429 -31.40 7.05 20.04
C ALA A 429 -30.53 7.84 21.03
N ARG A 430 -29.20 7.73 20.89
CA ARG A 430 -28.28 8.77 21.37
C ARG A 430 -28.45 10.02 20.50
N PRO A 431 -28.55 11.24 21.07
CA PRO A 431 -28.86 12.45 20.30
C PRO A 431 -27.89 12.73 19.15
N ILE A 432 -26.60 12.41 19.33
CA ILE A 432 -25.55 12.71 18.35
C ILE A 432 -25.58 11.73 17.17
N GLY A 433 -25.66 10.41 17.43
CA GLY A 433 -25.75 9.38 16.40
C GLY A 433 -27.01 9.52 15.54
N LEU A 434 -28.16 9.78 16.17
CA LEU A 434 -29.42 10.05 15.48
C LEU A 434 -29.32 11.27 14.56
N ASN A 435 -28.71 12.35 15.04
CA ASN A 435 -28.51 13.57 14.26
C ASN A 435 -27.60 13.31 13.03
N GLY A 436 -26.55 12.52 13.18
CA GLY A 436 -25.67 12.12 12.06
C GLY A 436 -26.43 11.35 10.98
N LEU A 437 -27.14 10.28 11.37
CA LEU A 437 -27.92 9.46 10.44
C LEU A 437 -29.03 10.27 9.76
N PHE A 438 -29.79 11.05 10.55
CA PHE A 438 -30.86 11.89 10.06
C PHE A 438 -30.39 12.85 8.96
N LYS A 439 -29.23 13.49 9.15
CA LYS A 439 -28.68 14.41 8.14
C LYS A 439 -28.39 13.72 6.81
N GLY A 440 -27.85 12.50 6.83
CA GLY A 440 -27.67 11.70 5.61
C GLY A 440 -29.00 11.42 4.89
N VAL A 441 -30.04 11.02 5.64
CA VAL A 441 -31.39 10.79 5.10
C VAL A 441 -32.00 12.07 4.54
N ALA A 442 -31.90 13.18 5.27
CA ALA A 442 -32.44 14.48 4.86
C ALA A 442 -31.75 15.02 3.60
N LYS A 443 -30.41 14.87 3.49
CA LYS A 443 -29.66 15.23 2.28
C LYS A 443 -30.10 14.43 1.07
N LEU A 444 -30.22 13.10 1.20
CA LEU A 444 -30.73 12.24 0.13
C LEU A 444 -32.16 12.61 -0.26
N THR A 445 -33.00 12.98 0.71
CA THR A 445 -34.38 13.42 0.46
C THR A 445 -34.41 14.72 -0.35
N CYS A 446 -33.60 15.71 0.05
CA CYS A 446 -33.50 16.98 -0.68
C CYS A 446 -32.99 16.75 -2.11
N TRP A 447 -32.01 15.86 -2.30
CA TRP A 447 -31.53 15.47 -3.61
C TRP A 447 -32.63 14.80 -4.46
N ALA A 448 -33.39 13.87 -3.88
CA ALA A 448 -34.48 13.19 -4.58
C ALA A 448 -35.59 14.16 -4.99
N MET A 449 -35.92 15.14 -4.12
CA MET A 449 -36.88 16.20 -4.43
C MET A 449 -36.39 17.18 -5.50
N ALA A 450 -35.09 17.52 -5.49
CA ALA A 450 -34.48 18.36 -6.50
C ALA A 450 -34.43 17.66 -7.88
N SER A 451 -34.24 16.34 -7.88
CA SER A 451 -34.11 15.52 -9.09
C SER A 451 -35.45 14.94 -9.59
N ASP A 452 -36.58 15.29 -8.95
CA ASP A 452 -37.92 14.74 -9.21
C ASP A 452 -38.03 13.20 -9.10
N GLU A 453 -37.21 12.59 -8.25
CA GLU A 453 -37.20 11.15 -7.97
C GLU A 453 -38.29 10.80 -6.95
N LYS A 454 -39.54 10.73 -7.43
CA LYS A 454 -40.75 10.62 -6.58
C LYS A 454 -40.81 9.36 -5.74
N ASP A 455 -40.35 8.23 -6.28
CA ASP A 455 -40.28 6.93 -5.59
C ASP A 455 -39.38 7.01 -4.35
N ILE A 456 -38.16 7.51 -4.53
CA ILE A 456 -37.17 7.67 -3.46
C ILE A 456 -37.60 8.75 -2.46
N ALA A 457 -38.06 9.90 -2.95
CA ALA A 457 -38.50 11.00 -2.11
C ALA A 457 -39.67 10.59 -1.21
N HIS A 458 -40.63 9.82 -1.73
CA HIS A 458 -41.78 9.36 -0.95
C HIS A 458 -41.36 8.48 0.24
N VAL A 459 -40.54 7.46 0.00
CA VAL A 459 -40.05 6.54 1.04
C VAL A 459 -39.24 7.28 2.12
N LEU A 460 -38.37 8.20 1.71
CA LEU A 460 -37.56 8.97 2.66
C LEU A 460 -38.40 9.94 3.50
N VAL A 461 -39.39 10.61 2.90
CA VAL A 461 -40.31 11.50 3.62
C VAL A 461 -41.12 10.72 4.65
N GLU A 462 -41.65 9.55 4.31
CA GLU A 462 -42.35 8.69 5.27
C GLU A 462 -41.44 8.24 6.41
N GLY A 463 -40.20 7.87 6.11
CA GLY A 463 -39.20 7.50 7.11
C GLY A 463 -38.88 8.65 8.07
N ILE A 464 -38.70 9.87 7.56
CA ILE A 464 -38.44 11.06 8.38
C ILE A 464 -39.67 11.43 9.23
N ALA A 465 -40.88 11.28 8.70
CA ALA A 465 -42.11 11.65 9.41
C ALA A 465 -42.34 10.85 10.72
N ALA A 466 -41.70 9.70 10.87
CA ALA A 466 -41.74 8.89 12.09
C ALA A 466 -40.87 9.45 13.23
N ALA A 467 -39.90 10.33 12.94
CA ALA A 467 -39.03 10.93 13.93
C ALA A 467 -39.73 12.05 14.74
N PRO A 468 -39.28 12.36 15.97
CA PRO A 468 -39.87 13.41 16.78
C PRO A 468 -39.88 14.77 16.05
N PRO A 469 -41.03 15.47 15.97
CA PRO A 469 -41.17 16.68 15.16
C PRO A 469 -40.18 17.78 15.54
N ASP A 470 -40.00 18.01 16.84
CA ASP A 470 -39.10 19.05 17.36
C ASP A 470 -37.63 18.78 16.98
N PHE A 471 -37.25 17.49 16.97
CA PHE A 471 -35.91 17.07 16.53
C PHE A 471 -35.70 17.32 15.04
N VAL A 472 -36.68 16.92 14.21
CA VAL A 472 -36.65 17.12 12.76
C VAL A 472 -36.56 18.61 12.42
N ASP A 473 -37.40 19.43 13.06
CA ASP A 473 -37.45 20.87 12.82
C ASP A 473 -36.14 21.56 13.22
N ALA A 474 -35.58 21.19 14.38
CA ALA A 474 -34.29 21.70 14.83
C ALA A 474 -33.14 21.28 13.90
N ALA A 475 -33.13 20.04 13.39
CA ALA A 475 -32.11 19.57 12.48
C ALA A 475 -32.18 20.27 11.11
N LEU A 476 -33.38 20.39 10.53
CA LEU A 476 -33.58 21.10 9.26
C LEU A 476 -33.21 22.59 9.38
N SER A 477 -33.57 23.24 10.49
CA SER A 477 -33.21 24.65 10.72
C SER A 477 -31.70 24.87 10.79
N ARG A 478 -30.94 23.94 11.40
CA ARG A 478 -29.46 24.00 11.39
C ARG A 478 -28.88 23.84 9.99
N MET A 479 -29.43 22.92 9.19
CA MET A 479 -28.98 22.72 7.81
C MET A 479 -29.25 23.95 6.93
N GLU A 480 -30.38 24.60 7.16
CA GLU A 480 -30.79 25.84 6.49
C GLU A 480 -29.88 27.03 6.87
N SER A 481 -29.50 27.16 8.15
CA SER A 481 -28.68 28.28 8.64
C SER A 481 -27.18 28.15 8.36
N THR A 482 -26.68 26.93 8.12
CA THR A 482 -25.23 26.68 7.98
C THR A 482 -24.71 27.18 6.63
N GLN A 483 -23.99 28.31 6.64
CA GLN A 483 -23.46 28.94 5.42
C GLN A 483 -22.06 28.46 5.02
N ASN A 484 -21.16 28.20 6.00
CA ASN A 484 -19.82 27.71 5.72
C ASN A 484 -19.83 26.18 5.58
N GLY A 485 -19.32 25.68 4.46
CA GLY A 485 -19.21 24.25 4.21
C GLY A 485 -18.06 23.60 4.96
N LEU A 486 -17.04 24.36 5.33
CA LEU A 486 -15.90 23.85 6.05
C LEU A 486 -16.25 23.64 7.52
N PHE A 487 -15.89 22.47 8.03
CA PHE A 487 -15.84 22.26 9.46
C PHE A 487 -14.73 23.12 10.08
N TRP A 488 -14.91 23.60 11.31
CA TRP A 488 -13.94 24.52 11.94
C TRP A 488 -12.61 23.82 12.29
N GLU A 489 -12.58 22.49 12.36
CA GLU A 489 -11.38 21.67 12.45
C GLU A 489 -11.03 21.04 11.10
N VAL A 490 -9.73 20.92 10.82
CA VAL A 490 -9.24 20.14 9.67
C VAL A 490 -9.33 18.65 10.02
N ASN A 491 -10.34 17.98 9.48
CA ASN A 491 -10.55 16.54 9.63
C ASN A 491 -10.55 15.83 8.26
N GLU A 492 -10.67 14.49 8.24
CA GLU A 492 -10.64 13.69 7.00
C GLU A 492 -11.76 14.03 6.00
N ARG A 493 -12.87 14.59 6.48
CA ARG A 493 -14.10 14.82 5.71
C ARG A 493 -14.22 16.26 5.24
N VAL A 494 -13.56 17.21 5.92
CA VAL A 494 -13.46 18.66 5.66
C VAL A 494 -14.80 19.42 5.70
N ILE A 495 -15.89 18.78 5.31
CA ILE A 495 -17.22 19.35 5.17
C ILE A 495 -18.05 19.11 6.45
N SER A 496 -18.74 20.14 6.92
CA SER A 496 -19.69 20.03 8.03
C SER A 496 -20.89 19.16 7.63
N PHE A 497 -21.29 18.23 8.52
CA PHE A 497 -22.50 17.42 8.33
C PHE A 497 -23.77 18.29 8.18
N ASP A 498 -23.80 19.48 8.79
CA ASP A 498 -24.92 20.43 8.66
C ASP A 498 -24.95 21.16 7.31
N TRP A 499 -23.85 21.19 6.56
CA TRP A 499 -23.79 21.91 5.32
C TRP A 499 -24.42 21.14 4.17
N VAL A 500 -25.15 21.89 3.33
CA VAL A 500 -25.75 21.44 2.07
C VAL A 500 -25.53 22.50 0.99
N GLU A 501 -25.45 22.07 -0.26
CA GLU A 501 -25.42 22.97 -1.41
C GLU A 501 -26.70 23.81 -1.50
N GLN A 502 -26.61 25.01 -2.10
CA GLN A 502 -27.76 25.92 -2.16
C GLN A 502 -28.97 25.30 -2.88
N SER A 503 -28.73 24.56 -3.97
CA SER A 503 -29.77 23.85 -4.73
C SER A 503 -30.57 22.86 -3.88
N LEU A 504 -29.90 22.17 -2.94
CA LEU A 504 -30.52 21.24 -2.01
C LEU A 504 -31.15 21.97 -0.83
N ARG A 505 -30.53 23.05 -0.34
CA ARG A 505 -31.06 23.91 0.73
C ARG A 505 -32.42 24.49 0.35
N ASP A 506 -32.61 24.89 -0.90
CA ASP A 506 -33.88 25.42 -1.42
C ASP A 506 -35.02 24.38 -1.40
N GLN A 507 -34.71 23.08 -1.25
CA GLN A 507 -35.71 22.02 -1.09
C GLN A 507 -36.20 21.84 0.36
N ILE A 508 -35.50 22.38 1.36
CA ILE A 508 -35.87 22.21 2.78
C ILE A 508 -37.30 22.70 3.09
N PRO A 509 -37.76 23.88 2.59
CA PRO A 509 -39.15 24.30 2.78
C PRO A 509 -40.17 23.34 2.14
N ARG A 510 -39.84 22.79 0.96
CA ARG A 510 -40.68 21.78 0.30
C ARG A 510 -40.73 20.49 1.11
N LEU A 511 -39.62 20.08 1.70
CA LEU A 511 -39.54 18.93 2.61
C LEU A 511 -40.41 19.14 3.85
N ARG A 512 -40.34 20.29 4.53
CA ARG A 512 -41.23 20.62 5.67
C ARG A 512 -42.72 20.50 5.28
N THR A 513 -43.07 21.00 4.10
CA THR A 513 -44.45 20.92 3.58
C THR A 513 -44.88 19.48 3.27
N ALA A 514 -43.96 18.64 2.78
CA ALA A 514 -44.22 17.22 2.54
C ALA A 514 -44.40 16.44 3.85
N LEU A 515 -43.57 16.73 4.86
CA LEU A 515 -43.67 16.13 6.20
C LEU A 515 -44.97 16.49 6.91
N GLY A 516 -45.42 17.75 6.80
CA GLY A 516 -46.73 18.17 7.32
C GLY A 516 -47.89 17.38 6.70
N ARG A 517 -47.81 17.11 5.39
CA ARG A 517 -48.82 16.28 4.68
C ARG A 517 -48.77 14.81 5.08
N ALA A 518 -47.57 14.22 5.17
CA ALA A 518 -47.40 12.83 5.59
C ALA A 518 -47.93 12.58 7.00
N LYS A 519 -47.70 13.53 7.93
CA LYS A 519 -48.21 13.45 9.30
C LYS A 519 -49.74 13.62 9.38
N ALA A 520 -50.33 14.45 8.53
CA ALA A 520 -51.77 14.66 8.46
C ALA A 520 -52.53 13.48 7.84
N ALA A 521 -51.87 12.68 6.98
CA ALA A 521 -52.46 11.49 6.36
C ALA A 521 -52.58 10.28 7.32
N GLY A 522 -52.05 10.39 8.55
CA GLY A 522 -51.88 9.27 9.48
C GLY A 522 -50.69 8.39 9.05
N ASN A 523 -49.99 7.78 10.01
CA ASN A 523 -48.79 6.94 9.81
C ASN A 523 -49.06 5.65 9.01
N GLY A 524 -49.63 5.75 7.82
CA GLY A 524 -50.11 4.67 6.99
C GLY A 524 -49.05 4.18 6.02
N ALA A 525 -47.98 3.57 6.53
CA ALA A 525 -47.21 2.50 5.91
C ALA A 525 -45.93 2.27 6.72
N VAL A 526 -46.02 1.48 7.78
CA VAL A 526 -44.83 0.75 8.25
C VAL A 526 -44.46 -0.17 7.10
N ILE A 527 -43.44 0.22 6.32
CA ILE A 527 -42.98 -0.51 5.14
C ILE A 527 -42.77 -1.98 5.55
N ASP A 528 -43.49 -2.91 4.90
CA ASP A 528 -43.27 -4.36 5.06
C ASP A 528 -41.94 -4.70 4.34
N LEU A 529 -40.82 -4.39 5.01
CA LEU A 529 -39.42 -4.56 4.56
C LEU A 529 -38.99 -6.04 4.50
N LYS A 530 -39.90 -6.97 4.16
CA LYS A 530 -39.67 -8.43 4.23
C LYS A 530 -38.64 -8.96 3.23
N ASP A 531 -38.36 -8.24 2.14
CA ASP A 531 -37.53 -8.75 1.03
C ASP A 531 -36.14 -8.12 0.90
N ALA A 532 -35.66 -7.41 1.92
CA ALA A 532 -34.23 -7.09 2.02
C ALA A 532 -33.45 -8.33 2.50
N PRO A 533 -32.19 -8.57 2.05
CA PRO A 533 -31.44 -9.73 2.49
C PRO A 533 -31.46 -9.81 4.02
N VAL A 534 -31.86 -10.98 4.53
CA VAL A 534 -31.82 -11.29 5.95
C VAL A 534 -30.36 -11.20 6.35
N VAL A 535 -29.96 -10.05 6.88
CA VAL A 535 -28.71 -9.92 7.62
C VAL A 535 -28.83 -10.91 8.76
N THR A 536 -28.02 -11.96 8.72
CA THR A 536 -27.89 -12.97 9.78
C THR A 536 -27.97 -12.28 11.14
N LYS A 537 -28.99 -12.65 11.93
CA LYS A 537 -29.09 -12.27 13.36
C LYS A 537 -27.72 -12.43 14.00
N ASP A 538 -27.31 -11.45 14.82
CA ASP A 538 -26.08 -11.54 15.61
C ASP A 538 -26.02 -12.91 16.29
N LEU A 539 -24.96 -13.68 16.01
CA LEU A 539 -24.74 -14.99 16.62
C LEU A 539 -24.48 -14.89 18.13
N VAL A 540 -24.30 -13.67 18.65
CA VAL A 540 -24.13 -13.38 20.07
C VAL A 540 -24.89 -12.10 20.38
N GLN A 541 -26.00 -12.22 21.12
CA GLN A 541 -26.61 -11.07 21.78
C GLN A 541 -25.72 -10.69 22.98
N PRO A 542 -25.44 -9.41 23.23
CA PRO A 542 -24.74 -9.00 24.43
C PRO A 542 -25.54 -9.44 25.66
N GLU A 543 -24.89 -10.12 26.61
CA GLU A 543 -25.51 -10.45 27.89
C GLU A 543 -26.02 -9.17 28.57
N PRO A 544 -27.20 -9.22 29.21
CA PRO A 544 -27.71 -8.07 29.94
C PRO A 544 -26.75 -7.75 31.10
N THR A 545 -26.24 -6.53 31.08
CA THR A 545 -25.46 -5.94 32.18
C THR A 545 -26.17 -6.21 33.51
N PRO A 546 -25.52 -6.77 34.54
CA PRO A 546 -26.15 -6.95 35.83
C PRO A 546 -26.56 -5.58 36.38
N SER A 547 -27.83 -5.45 36.75
CA SER A 547 -28.35 -4.29 37.48
C SER A 547 -27.49 -4.08 38.72
N ALA A 548 -26.85 -2.91 38.81
CA ALA A 548 -26.24 -2.45 40.06
C ALA A 548 -27.36 -2.32 41.10
N GLY A 549 -27.33 -3.19 42.10
CA GLY A 549 -28.07 -3.06 43.35
C GLY A 549 -27.25 -2.32 44.39
#